data_AF-A0A1L9QLS2-F1
#
_entry.id   AF-A0A1L9QLS2-F1
#
_cell.length_a   1.000
_cell.length_b   1.000
_cell.length_c   1.000
_cell.angle_alpha   90.00
_cell.angle_beta   90.00
_cell.angle_gamma   90.00
#
_symmetry.space_group_name_H-M   'P 1'
#
loop_
_entity.id
_entity.type
_entity.pdbx_description
1 polymer ?
#
loop_
_entity_poly.entity_id
_entity_poly.type
_entity_poly.pdbx_seq_one_letter_code
_entity_poly.pdbx_strand_id
1 'polypeptide(L)'
;MSTTWYMVLTTYLLLFTLIGYTTFFYNNDFTTSPENFEKIVKDYGNNEKQKLVKRLLKSDAESSQFSNSLSSQSFNLILGAIVSFLSSTLMSKR
;
A
#
# COMPACT_ATOMS: atom_id res chain seq x y z
N MET A 1 8.54 -28.25 -16.40
CA MET A 1 8.18 -26.83 -16.32
C MET A 1 9.11 -26.07 -17.24
N SER A 2 8.61 -25.17 -18.08
CA SER A 2 9.49 -24.40 -18.98
C SER A 2 10.13 -23.21 -18.25
N THR A 3 11.21 -22.66 -18.81
CA THR A 3 11.86 -21.44 -18.33
C THR A 3 10.89 -20.25 -18.24
N THR A 4 9.91 -20.18 -19.14
CA THR A 4 8.84 -19.17 -19.13
C THR A 4 7.98 -19.26 -17.87
N TRP A 5 7.70 -20.47 -17.38
CA TRP A 5 6.90 -20.67 -16.16
C TRP A 5 7.59 -20.07 -14.93
N TYR A 6 8.90 -20.32 -14.78
CA TYR A 6 9.68 -19.76 -13.69
C TYR A 6 9.79 -18.22 -13.81
N MET A 7 9.95 -17.69 -15.02
CA MET A 7 9.97 -16.23 -15.25
C MET A 7 8.67 -15.56 -14.79
N VAL A 8 7.52 -16.15 -15.14
CA VAL A 8 6.20 -15.64 -14.73
C VAL A 8 6.03 -15.71 -13.22
N LEU A 9 6.42 -16.84 -12.59
CA LEU A 9 6.35 -16.98 -11.14
C LEU A 9 7.25 -15.96 -10.42
N THR A 10 8.49 -15.79 -10.86
CA THR A 10 9.44 -14.84 -10.27
C THR A 10 8.92 -13.41 -10.37
N THR A 11 8.30 -13.05 -11.50
CA THR A 11 7.68 -11.73 -11.67
C THR A 11 6.57 -11.50 -10.66
N TYR A 12 5.67 -12.47 -10.47
CA TYR A 12 4.60 -12.35 -9.49
C TYR A 12 5.12 -12.31 -8.04
N LEU A 13 6.13 -13.11 -7.70
CA LEU A 13 6.75 -13.08 -6.36
C LEU A 13 7.42 -11.73 -6.08
N LEU A 14 8.08 -11.15 -7.08
CA LEU A 14 8.73 -9.85 -6.95
C LEU A 14 7.67 -8.75 -6.73
N LEU A 15 6.60 -8.74 -7.52
CA LEU A 15 5.47 -7.82 -7.35
C LEU A 15 4.77 -8.00 -6.00
N PHE A 16 4.55 -9.24 -5.57
CA PHE A 16 3.96 -9.57 -4.27
C PHE A 16 4.79 -9.01 -3.11
N THR A 17 6.11 -9.14 -3.19
CA THR A 17 7.03 -8.68 -2.14
C THR A 17 7.07 -7.15 -2.09
N LEU A 18 7.18 -6.48 -3.25
CA LEU A 18 7.22 -5.01 -3.32
C LEU A 18 5.92 -4.38 -2.83
N ILE A 19 4.77 -4.90 -3.28
CA ILE A 19 3.47 -4.34 -2.91
C ILE A 19 3.09 -4.72 -1.49
N GLY A 20 3.46 -5.92 -1.03
CA GLY A 20 3.36 -6.28 0.38
C GLY A 20 4.15 -5.32 1.27
N TYR A 21 5.39 -5.00 0.90
CA TYR A 21 6.20 -4.04 1.65
C TYR A 21 5.54 -2.65 1.73
N THR A 22 5.05 -2.13 0.61
CA THR A 22 4.36 -0.82 0.58
C THR A 22 3.08 -0.82 1.41
N THR A 23 2.27 -1.87 1.32
CA THR A 23 1.00 -2.01 2.06
C THR A 23 1.22 -2.11 3.57
N PHE A 24 2.16 -2.96 4.01
CA PHE A 24 2.28 -3.29 5.42
C PHE A 24 3.26 -2.40 6.19
N PHE A 25 4.32 -1.90 5.54
CA PHE A 25 5.39 -1.15 6.21
C PHE A 25 5.39 0.34 5.86
N TYR A 26 5.30 0.71 4.58
CA TYR A 26 5.48 2.10 4.17
C TYR A 26 4.25 2.97 4.50
N ASN A 27 3.05 2.49 4.19
CA ASN A 27 1.84 3.29 4.36
C ASN A 27 1.20 3.20 5.75
N ASN A 28 1.67 2.31 6.63
CA ASN A 28 1.09 2.16 7.98
C ASN A 28 1.42 3.37 8.89
N ASP A 29 2.55 4.03 8.65
CA ASP A 29 3.13 5.03 9.56
C ASP A 29 2.36 6.37 9.61
N PHE A 30 1.73 6.78 8.50
CA PHE A 30 0.99 8.04 8.42
C PHE A 30 -0.42 7.98 9.02
N THR A 31 -1.01 6.79 9.10
CA THR A 31 -2.39 6.60 9.57
C THR A 31 -2.54 6.51 11.09
N THR A 32 -1.46 6.30 11.84
CA THR A 32 -1.56 5.81 13.24
C THR A 32 -1.68 6.90 14.31
N SER A 33 -1.49 8.19 14.02
CA SER A 33 -1.46 9.18 15.11
C SER A 33 -2.17 10.50 14.82
N PRO A 34 -3.53 10.51 14.83
CA PRO A 34 -4.31 11.74 14.94
C PRO A 34 -3.94 12.58 16.18
N GLU A 35 -3.35 11.99 17.22
CA GLU A 35 -2.85 12.71 18.40
C GLU A 35 -1.61 13.59 18.09
N ASN A 36 -0.74 13.17 17.18
CA ASN A 36 0.37 14.00 16.71
C ASN A 36 -0.12 15.18 15.84
N PHE A 37 -1.20 14.98 15.09
CA PHE A 37 -1.83 16.02 14.27
C PHE A 37 -2.31 17.20 15.11
N GLU A 38 -3.02 16.94 16.23
CA GLU A 38 -3.47 18.03 17.11
C GLU A 38 -2.32 18.75 17.80
N LYS A 39 -1.26 18.02 18.22
CA LYS A 39 -0.06 18.62 18.81
C LYS A 39 0.65 19.58 17.84
N ILE A 40 0.91 19.14 16.61
CA ILE A 40 1.62 19.94 15.60
C ILE A 40 0.83 21.21 15.29
N VAL A 41 -0.49 21.11 15.13
CA VAL A 41 -1.32 22.28 14.80
C VAL A 41 -1.41 23.28 15.95
N LYS A 42 -1.43 22.84 17.21
CA LYS A 42 -1.53 23.72 18.37
C LYS A 42 -0.34 24.68 18.52
N ASP A 43 0.86 24.23 18.14
CA ASP A 43 2.11 25.00 18.26
C ASP A 43 2.20 26.20 17.30
N TYR A 44 1.39 26.26 16.24
CA TYR A 44 1.53 27.33 15.23
C TYR A 44 0.97 28.70 15.65
N GLY A 45 0.31 28.81 16.81
CA GLY A 45 -0.08 30.06 17.51
C GLY A 45 -0.97 31.09 16.77
N ASN A 46 -1.08 31.01 15.44
CA ASN A 46 -1.77 31.93 14.55
C ASN A 46 -2.83 31.15 13.75
N ASN A 47 -4.08 31.59 13.85
CA ASN A 47 -5.25 30.94 13.24
C ASN A 47 -5.12 30.73 11.71
N GLU A 48 -4.48 31.63 10.98
CA GLU A 48 -4.27 31.45 9.53
C GLU A 48 -3.25 30.35 9.23
N LYS A 49 -2.15 30.31 9.99
CA LYS A 49 -1.12 29.27 9.86
C LYS A 49 -1.68 27.90 10.26
N GLN A 50 -2.47 27.84 11.33
CA GLN A 50 -3.17 26.63 11.73
C GLN A 50 -4.13 26.12 10.66
N LYS A 51 -4.86 27.02 9.98
CA LYS A 51 -5.80 26.66 8.90
C LYS A 51 -5.08 26.19 7.63
N LEU A 52 -3.89 26.71 7.33
CA LEU A 52 -3.04 26.24 6.24
C LEU A 52 -2.46 24.86 6.55
N VAL A 53 -1.87 24.68 7.74
CA VAL A 53 -1.28 23.42 8.19
C VAL A 53 -2.34 22.32 8.26
N LYS A 54 -3.54 22.60 8.79
CA LYS A 54 -4.67 21.65 8.77
C LYS A 54 -5.05 21.21 7.35
N ARG A 55 -5.01 22.12 6.36
CA ARG A 55 -5.33 21.80 4.96
C ARG A 55 -4.25 20.93 4.31
N LEU A 56 -2.98 21.28 4.49
CA LEU A 56 -1.86 20.50 3.97
C LEU A 56 -1.84 19.09 4.57
N LEU A 57 -1.94 18.99 5.90
CA LEU A 57 -1.96 17.70 6.58
C LEU A 57 -3.20 16.87 6.23
N LYS A 58 -4.37 17.49 5.99
CA LYS A 58 -5.56 16.78 5.51
C LYS A 58 -5.34 16.21 4.10
N SER A 59 -4.73 16.99 3.21
CA SER A 59 -4.37 16.52 1.86
C SER A 59 -3.37 15.37 1.91
N ASP A 60 -2.38 15.43 2.80
CA ASP A 60 -1.39 14.37 2.98
C ASP A 60 -2.02 13.10 3.57
N ALA A 61 -2.96 13.23 4.51
CA ALA A 61 -3.70 12.12 5.06
C ALA A 61 -4.59 11.44 4.00
N GLU A 62 -5.30 12.22 3.17
CA GLU A 62 -6.12 11.70 2.06
C GLU A 62 -5.25 10.99 1.01
N SER A 63 -4.09 11.55 0.66
CA SER A 63 -3.13 10.94 -0.27
C SER A 63 -2.55 9.63 0.29
N SER A 64 -2.21 9.62 1.58
CA SER A 64 -1.72 8.43 2.28
C SER A 64 -2.80 7.34 2.33
N GLN A 65 -4.05 7.71 2.65
CA GLN A 65 -5.18 6.78 2.66
C GLN A 65 -5.44 6.20 1.26
N PHE A 66 -5.38 7.04 0.22
CA PHE A 66 -5.52 6.59 -1.15
C PHE A 66 -4.40 5.60 -1.53
N SER A 67 -3.13 5.95 -1.27
CA SER A 67 -1.98 5.08 -1.48
C SER A 67 -2.14 3.73 -0.76
N ASN A 68 -2.61 3.76 0.49
CA ASN A 68 -2.80 2.55 1.30
C ASN A 68 -3.90 1.64 0.72
N SER A 69 -5.01 2.24 0.30
CA SER A 69 -6.12 1.54 -0.34
C SER A 69 -5.71 0.91 -1.69
N LEU A 70 -4.92 1.64 -2.49
CA LEU A 70 -4.44 1.18 -3.79
C LEU A 70 -3.43 0.04 -3.61
N SER A 71 -2.52 0.18 -2.66
CA SER A 71 -1.53 -0.86 -2.33
C SER A 71 -2.22 -2.14 -1.85
N SER A 72 -3.22 -2.03 -0.97
CA SER A 72 -4.01 -3.17 -0.49
C SER A 72 -4.79 -3.87 -1.60
N GLN A 73 -5.43 -3.12 -2.49
CA GLN A 73 -6.13 -3.68 -3.66
C GLN A 73 -5.15 -4.40 -4.60
N SER A 74 -4.00 -3.77 -4.88
CA SER A 74 -2.95 -4.33 -5.73
C SER A 74 -2.38 -5.62 -5.15
N PHE A 75 -2.19 -5.69 -3.82
CA PHE A 75 -1.75 -6.88 -3.12
C PHE A 75 -2.72 -8.06 -3.33
N ASN A 76 -4.02 -7.81 -3.15
CA ASN A 76 -5.05 -8.83 -3.32
C ASN A 76 -5.14 -9.34 -4.77
N LEU A 77 -4.99 -8.44 -5.76
CA LEU A 77 -4.95 -8.82 -7.17
C LEU A 77 -3.77 -9.75 -7.48
N ILE A 78 -2.58 -9.43 -6.97
CA ILE A 78 -1.38 -10.26 -7.19
C ILE A 78 -1.48 -11.59 -6.47
N LEU A 79 -1.98 -11.61 -5.23
CA LEU A 79 -2.24 -12.85 -4.50
C LEU A 79 -3.20 -13.76 -5.29
N GLY A 80 -4.29 -13.19 -5.81
CA GLY A 80 -5.23 -13.89 -6.68
C GLY A 80 -4.56 -14.45 -7.94
N ALA A 81 -3.75 -13.63 -8.62
CA ALA A 81 -3.02 -14.05 -9.82
C ALA A 81 -2.05 -15.21 -9.54
N ILE A 82 -1.32 -15.17 -8.42
CA ILE A 82 -0.43 -16.26 -7.98
C ILE A 82 -1.23 -17.54 -7.72
N VAL A 83 -2.32 -17.45 -6.96
CA VAL A 83 -3.16 -18.61 -6.62
C VAL A 83 -3.77 -19.22 -7.88
N SER A 84 -4.29 -18.40 -8.80
CA SER A 84 -4.83 -18.87 -10.08
C SER A 84 -3.77 -19.51 -10.97
N PHE A 85 -2.57 -18.92 -11.06
CA PHE A 85 -1.45 -19.47 -11.83
C PHE A 85 -0.96 -20.81 -11.27
N LEU A 86 -0.83 -20.93 -9.95
CA LEU A 86 -0.45 -22.19 -9.31
C LEU A 86 -1.55 -23.26 -9.45
N SER A 87 -2.82 -22.87 -9.32
CA SER A 87 -3.96 -23.78 -9.45
C SER A 87 -4.10 -24.33 -10.87
N SER A 88 -3.98 -23.48 -11.90
CA SER A 88 -4.03 -23.92 -13.30
C SER A 88 -2.86 -24.86 -13.63
N THR A 89 -1.69 -24.58 -13.07
CA THR A 89 -0.51 -25.43 -13.20
C THR A 89 -0.70 -26.80 -12.54
N LEU A 90 -1.36 -26.87 -11.38
CA LEU A 90 -1.69 -28.12 -10.70
C LEU A 90 -2.75 -28.93 -11.46
N MET A 91 -3.76 -28.26 -12.03
CA MET A 91 -4.79 -28.90 -12.86
C MET A 91 -4.21 -29.42 -14.19
N SER A 92 -3.26 -28.72 -14.81
CA SER A 92 -2.58 -29.17 -16.04
C SER A 92 -1.68 -30.39 -15.85
N LYS A 93 -1.32 -30.74 -14.60
CA LYS A 93 -0.50 -31.91 -14.26
C LYS A 93 -1.31 -33.18 -13.96
N ARG A 94 -2.64 -33.09 -13.87
CA ARG A 94 -3.56 -34.24 -13.81
C ARG A 94 -3.94 -34.69 -15.21
#